data_AF-A0A9D5EYT9-F1
#
_entry.id   AF-A0A9D5EYT9-F1
#
_cell.length_a   1.000
_cell.length_b   1.000
_cell.length_c   1.000
_cell.angle_alpha   90.00
_cell.angle_beta   90.00
_cell.angle_gamma   90.00
#
_symmetry.space_group_name_H-M   'P 1'
#
loop_
_entity.id
_entity.type
_entity.pdbx_description
1 polymer ?
#
loop_
_entity_poly.entity_id
_entity_poly.type
_entity_poly.pdbx_seq_one_letter_code
_entity_poly.pdbx_strand_id
1 'polypeptide(L)'
;MTDADRGKEVITAGGGGDKVSYFPYRDLEKSIRDALRAVYADVFVVKSASDREAIAAFGVSYVFSPSITTNTDSPSLFTWPPTKFGIDLTCEVSDAEGKAVATVKAQGNGTAEFAEFKSDFGLAGRRAATQLAEQLKQQVQADAKLR
;
A
#
# COMPACT_ATOMS: atom_id res chain seq x y z
N MET A 1 -5.93 -7.05 5.30
CA MET A 1 -6.67 -5.76 5.36
C MET A 1 -8.10 -6.09 5.73
N THR A 2 -8.59 -5.51 6.80
CA THR A 2 -9.99 -5.67 7.23
C THR A 2 -10.89 -4.68 6.48
N ASP A 3 -12.21 -4.91 6.51
CA ASP A 3 -13.16 -3.93 5.98
C ASP A 3 -13.10 -2.60 6.73
N ALA A 4 -12.79 -2.64 8.03
CA ALA A 4 -12.54 -1.44 8.83
C ALA A 4 -11.31 -0.67 8.32
N ASP A 5 -10.25 -1.35 7.89
CA ASP A 5 -9.07 -0.69 7.31
C ASP A 5 -9.39 0.04 6.01
N ARG A 6 -10.20 -0.55 5.13
CA ARG A 6 -10.63 0.08 3.87
C ARG A 6 -11.42 1.37 4.09
N GLY A 7 -12.12 1.47 5.22
CA GLY A 7 -12.86 2.66 5.63
C GLY A 7 -12.01 3.76 6.27
N LYS A 8 -10.71 3.53 6.52
CA LYS A 8 -9.83 4.54 7.11
C LYS A 8 -9.54 5.67 6.11
N GLU A 9 -10.19 6.80 6.33
CA GLU A 9 -9.90 8.04 5.62
C GLU A 9 -8.69 8.74 6.27
N VAL A 10 -7.79 9.23 5.43
CA VAL A 10 -6.69 10.10 5.83
C VAL A 10 -6.92 11.46 5.19
N ILE A 11 -6.79 12.51 5.98
CA ILE A 11 -6.90 13.90 5.54
C ILE A 11 -5.55 14.55 5.74
N THR A 12 -4.92 14.99 4.65
CA THR A 12 -3.66 15.74 4.70
C THR A 12 -3.82 17.15 4.14
N ALA A 13 -2.86 18.02 4.46
CA ALA A 13 -2.78 19.33 3.84
C ALA A 13 -2.42 19.18 2.35
N GLY A 14 -3.20 19.82 1.49
CA GLY A 14 -2.98 19.85 0.04
C GLY A 14 -2.08 20.99 -0.44
N GLY A 15 -1.65 21.86 0.48
CA GLY A 15 -1.10 23.19 0.15
C GLY A 15 -2.21 24.21 -0.11
N GLY A 16 -1.92 25.51 -0.02
CA GLY A 16 -2.89 26.58 -0.25
C GLY A 16 -3.94 26.81 0.86
N GLY A 17 -3.89 26.04 1.94
CA GLY A 17 -4.97 25.99 2.94
C GLY A 17 -6.03 24.92 2.65
N ASP A 18 -5.90 24.20 1.53
CA ASP A 18 -6.80 23.11 1.15
C ASP A 18 -6.42 21.79 1.82
N LYS A 19 -7.40 20.88 1.86
CA LYS A 19 -7.27 19.52 2.38
C LYS A 19 -7.47 18.52 1.26
N VAL A 20 -6.72 17.43 1.31
CA VAL A 20 -6.91 16.27 0.43
C VAL A 20 -7.30 15.11 1.31
N SER A 21 -8.40 14.43 0.97
CA SER A 21 -8.78 13.18 1.62
C SER A 21 -8.68 12.00 0.66
N TYR A 22 -8.28 10.86 1.22
CA TYR A 22 -8.10 9.61 0.50
C TYR A 22 -8.19 8.43 1.46
N PHE A 23 -8.30 7.21 0.92
CA PHE A 23 -8.49 5.99 1.69
C PHE A 23 -7.30 5.07 1.40
N PRO A 24 -6.17 5.18 2.14
CA PRO A 24 -4.90 4.54 1.77
C PRO A 24 -5.05 3.04 1.51
N TYR A 25 -5.78 2.35 2.38
CA TYR A 25 -6.02 0.93 2.26
C TYR A 25 -6.82 0.58 1.00
N ARG A 26 -7.98 1.22 0.80
CA ARG A 26 -8.83 0.97 -0.36
C ARG A 26 -8.12 1.32 -1.67
N ASP A 27 -7.43 2.45 -1.69
CA ASP A 27 -6.85 3.01 -2.91
C ASP A 27 -5.55 2.26 -3.31
N LEU A 28 -4.81 1.67 -2.35
CA LEU A 28 -3.61 0.86 -2.61
C LEU A 28 -3.85 -0.65 -2.72
N GLU A 29 -5.07 -1.13 -2.41
CA GLU A 29 -5.40 -2.56 -2.44
C GLU A 29 -5.05 -3.20 -3.78
N LYS A 30 -5.39 -2.54 -4.89
CA LYS A 30 -5.07 -3.05 -6.23
C LYS A 30 -3.55 -3.18 -6.43
N SER A 31 -2.78 -2.15 -6.10
CA SER A 31 -1.32 -2.14 -6.28
C SER A 31 -0.62 -3.21 -5.44
N ILE A 32 -1.05 -3.40 -4.19
CA ILE A 32 -0.50 -4.43 -3.29
C ILE A 32 -0.82 -5.83 -3.85
N ARG A 33 -2.06 -6.06 -4.29
CA ARG A 33 -2.47 -7.35 -4.85
C ARG A 33 -1.75 -7.66 -6.16
N ASP A 34 -1.59 -6.68 -7.03
CA ASP A 34 -0.88 -6.85 -8.31
C ASP A 34 0.61 -7.17 -8.06
N ALA A 35 1.24 -6.53 -7.07
CA ALA A 35 2.61 -6.84 -6.66
C ALA A 35 2.76 -8.27 -6.14
N LEU A 36 1.83 -8.74 -5.29
CA LEU A 36 1.85 -10.12 -4.79
C LEU A 36 1.56 -11.14 -5.89
N ARG A 37 0.66 -10.84 -6.83
CA ARG A 37 0.35 -11.70 -7.99
C ARG A 37 1.49 -11.82 -8.98
N ALA A 38 2.44 -10.88 -8.97
CA ALA A 38 3.67 -11.00 -9.74
C ALA A 38 4.65 -12.01 -9.12
N VAL A 39 4.42 -12.49 -7.89
CA VAL A 39 5.27 -13.45 -7.18
C VAL A 39 4.54 -14.78 -6.95
N TYR A 40 3.26 -14.73 -6.58
CA TYR A 40 2.45 -15.89 -6.25
C TYR A 40 1.38 -16.13 -7.34
N ALA A 41 1.11 -17.40 -7.63
CA ALA A 41 0.10 -17.79 -8.62
C ALA A 41 -1.31 -17.33 -8.21
N ASP A 42 -1.66 -17.53 -6.94
CA ASP A 42 -3.00 -17.24 -6.40
C ASP A 42 -2.92 -16.26 -5.24
N VAL A 43 -3.73 -15.20 -5.30
CA VAL A 43 -3.82 -14.16 -4.26
C VAL A 43 -5.27 -13.85 -3.93
N PHE A 44 -5.67 -14.25 -2.73
CA PHE A 44 -7.01 -14.07 -2.18
C PHE A 44 -7.05 -12.93 -1.16
N VAL A 45 -8.24 -12.38 -0.99
CA VAL A 45 -8.53 -11.44 0.10
C VAL A 45 -9.29 -12.22 1.17
N VAL A 46 -8.71 -12.32 2.36
CA VAL A 46 -9.36 -12.87 3.55
C VAL A 46 -9.83 -11.74 4.46
N LYS A 47 -10.92 -11.96 5.20
CA LYS A 47 -11.50 -10.94 6.10
C LYS A 47 -10.58 -10.60 7.27
N SER A 48 -9.85 -11.59 7.76
CA SER A 48 -8.94 -11.48 8.89
C SER A 48 -7.79 -12.48 8.73
N ALA A 49 -6.64 -12.17 9.33
CA ALA A 49 -5.54 -13.13 9.44
C ALA A 49 -5.86 -14.34 10.34
N SER A 50 -6.93 -14.25 11.13
CA SER A 50 -7.45 -15.35 11.96
C SER A 50 -8.58 -16.14 11.31
N ASP A 51 -8.96 -15.84 10.06
CA ASP A 51 -10.04 -16.53 9.33
C ASP A 51 -9.57 -17.90 8.81
N ARG A 52 -9.44 -18.86 9.74
CA ARG A 52 -8.89 -20.20 9.45
C ARG A 52 -9.72 -20.98 8.46
N GLU A 53 -11.03 -20.77 8.44
CA GLU A 53 -11.93 -21.43 7.49
C GLU A 53 -11.61 -20.99 6.06
N ALA A 54 -11.52 -19.68 5.80
CA ALA A 54 -11.16 -19.16 4.49
C ALA A 54 -9.72 -19.55 4.10
N ILE A 55 -8.76 -19.44 5.03
CA ILE A 55 -7.35 -19.80 4.80
C ILE A 55 -7.23 -21.27 4.38
N ALA A 56 -7.91 -22.18 5.08
CA ALA A 56 -7.91 -23.60 4.76
C ALA A 56 -8.65 -23.90 3.44
N ALA A 57 -9.82 -23.28 3.22
CA ALA A 57 -10.62 -23.49 2.01
C ALA A 57 -9.88 -23.05 0.72
N PHE A 58 -9.09 -21.99 0.80
CA PHE A 58 -8.29 -21.49 -0.32
C PHE A 58 -6.89 -22.11 -0.41
N GLY A 59 -6.48 -22.94 0.56
CA GLY A 59 -5.14 -23.52 0.60
C GLY A 59 -4.04 -22.47 0.73
N VAL A 60 -4.29 -21.39 1.49
CA VAL A 60 -3.37 -20.26 1.61
C VAL A 60 -2.14 -20.63 2.45
N SER A 61 -0.95 -20.58 1.85
CA SER A 61 0.33 -20.82 2.55
C SER A 61 0.76 -19.64 3.41
N TYR A 62 0.50 -18.41 2.95
CA TYR A 62 0.95 -17.18 3.59
C TYR A 62 -0.17 -16.14 3.67
N VAL A 63 -0.30 -15.50 4.82
CA VAL A 63 -1.22 -14.39 5.05
C VAL A 63 -0.42 -13.12 5.26
N PHE A 64 -0.63 -12.14 4.38
CA PHE A 64 -0.03 -10.82 4.44
C PHE A 64 -0.98 -9.82 5.14
N SER A 65 -0.53 -9.25 6.25
CA SER A 65 -1.25 -8.24 7.04
C SER A 65 -0.57 -6.88 6.87
N PRO A 66 -1.04 -6.04 5.93
CA PRO A 66 -0.41 -4.76 5.65
C PRO A 66 -0.84 -3.67 6.64
N SER A 67 0.12 -2.84 7.01
CA SER A 67 -0.02 -1.59 7.75
C SER A 67 0.54 -0.46 6.87
N ILE A 68 -0.28 0.55 6.62
CA ILE A 68 0.04 1.62 5.66
C ILE A 68 0.10 2.95 6.41
N THR A 69 1.19 3.68 6.22
CA THR A 69 1.34 5.07 6.64
C THR A 69 1.61 5.92 5.39
N THR A 70 1.02 7.10 5.33
CA THR A 70 1.26 8.04 4.22
C THR A 70 1.77 9.36 4.77
N ASN A 71 2.68 9.98 4.02
CA ASN A 71 3.23 11.29 4.30
C ASN A 71 3.14 12.16 3.04
N THR A 72 2.68 13.39 3.20
CA THR A 72 2.55 14.34 2.08
C THR A 72 3.32 15.60 2.42
N ASP A 73 4.08 16.11 1.45
CA ASP A 73 4.90 17.31 1.62
C ASP A 73 4.68 18.26 0.44
N SER A 74 4.62 19.55 0.73
CA SER A 74 4.57 20.63 -0.25
C SER A 74 5.60 21.69 0.14
N PRO A 75 6.53 22.07 -0.76
CA PRO A 75 7.56 23.05 -0.47
C PRO A 75 7.02 24.47 -0.25
N SER A 76 5.74 24.74 -0.51
CA SER A 76 5.10 26.03 -0.27
C SER A 76 3.67 25.88 0.26
N LEU A 77 3.31 26.74 1.22
CA LEU A 77 1.93 26.92 1.70
C LEU A 77 0.98 27.45 0.61
N PHE A 78 1.49 27.85 -0.56
CA PHE A 78 0.72 28.42 -1.67
C PHE A 78 0.63 27.51 -2.91
N THR A 79 1.32 26.36 -2.92
CA THR A 79 1.28 25.42 -4.06
C THR A 79 0.33 24.27 -3.78
N TRP A 80 -0.76 24.21 -4.55
CA TRP A 80 -1.72 23.11 -4.57
C TRP A 80 -1.69 22.43 -5.95
N PRO A 81 -1.76 21.09 -6.05
CA PRO A 81 -1.83 20.03 -5.03
C PRO A 81 -0.43 19.65 -4.48
N PRO A 82 -0.32 18.70 -3.52
CA PRO A 82 0.98 18.36 -2.94
C PRO A 82 1.92 17.71 -3.96
N THR A 83 3.11 18.28 -4.08
CA THR A 83 4.12 17.89 -5.07
C THR A 83 4.88 16.61 -4.68
N LYS A 84 4.76 16.17 -3.42
CA LYS A 84 5.41 14.96 -2.90
C LYS A 84 4.41 14.12 -2.11
N PHE A 85 4.41 12.83 -2.41
CA PHE A 85 3.60 11.83 -1.73
C PHE A 85 4.48 10.63 -1.40
N GLY A 86 4.52 10.23 -0.14
CA GLY A 86 5.21 9.05 0.34
C GLY A 86 4.23 8.04 0.95
N ILE A 87 4.56 6.77 0.80
CA ILE A 87 3.83 5.63 1.32
C ILE A 87 4.83 4.70 1.97
N ASP A 88 4.63 4.39 3.24
CA ASP A 88 5.32 3.34 3.95
C ASP A 88 4.37 2.17 4.18
N LEU A 89 4.75 1.00 3.69
CA LEU A 89 4.03 -0.26 3.86
C LEU A 89 4.86 -1.21 4.70
N THR A 90 4.27 -1.72 5.78
CA THR A 90 4.81 -2.87 6.52
C THR A 90 3.81 -4.01 6.45
N CYS A 91 4.23 -5.16 5.92
CA CYS A 91 3.44 -6.38 5.90
C CYS A 91 3.99 -7.37 6.91
N GLU A 92 3.20 -7.70 7.91
CA GLU A 92 3.46 -8.88 8.73
C GLU A 92 2.98 -10.11 7.98
N VAL A 93 3.86 -11.08 7.81
CA VAL A 93 3.57 -12.32 7.09
C VAL A 93 3.48 -13.46 8.09
N SER A 94 2.38 -14.18 8.05
CA SER A 94 2.16 -15.39 8.86
C SER A 94 1.88 -16.59 7.95
N ASP A 95 2.16 -17.80 8.43
CA ASP A 95 1.78 -19.02 7.75
C ASP A 95 0.27 -19.33 7.92
N ALA A 96 -0.21 -20.41 7.32
CA ALA A 96 -1.58 -20.90 7.49
C ALA A 96 -1.95 -21.18 8.97
N GLU A 97 -0.95 -21.45 9.80
CA GLU A 97 -1.07 -21.68 11.23
C GLU A 97 -1.08 -20.37 12.06
N GLY A 98 -0.92 -19.21 11.41
CA GLY A 98 -0.90 -17.90 12.05
C GLY A 98 0.42 -17.59 12.77
N LYS A 99 1.46 -18.40 12.55
CA LYS A 99 2.79 -18.16 13.09
C LYS A 99 3.52 -17.15 12.21
N ALA A 100 4.14 -16.15 12.83
CA ALA A 100 4.92 -15.15 12.11
C ALA A 100 6.11 -15.78 11.37
N VAL A 101 6.20 -15.53 10.07
CA VAL A 101 7.25 -16.03 9.17
C VAL A 101 8.27 -14.93 8.89
N ALA A 102 7.77 -13.74 8.52
CA ALA A 102 8.59 -12.62 8.09
C ALA A 102 7.86 -11.28 8.27
N THR A 103 8.62 -10.20 8.16
CA THR A 103 8.09 -8.83 8.03
C THR A 103 8.68 -8.22 6.77
N VAL A 104 7.82 -7.87 5.83
CA VAL A 104 8.22 -7.25 4.57
C VAL A 104 7.93 -5.75 4.65
N LYS A 105 8.91 -4.92 4.32
CA LYS A 105 8.75 -3.47 4.29
C LYS A 105 8.94 -2.97 2.87
N ALA A 106 8.08 -2.07 2.42
CA ALA A 106 8.16 -1.42 1.13
C ALA A 106 7.82 0.07 1.28
N GLN A 107 8.41 0.89 0.43
CA GLN A 107 8.24 2.32 0.40
C GLN A 107 7.98 2.80 -1.02
N GLY A 108 7.06 3.74 -1.16
CA GLY A 108 6.76 4.40 -2.42
C GLY A 108 6.88 5.90 -2.25
N ASN A 109 7.64 6.55 -3.11
CA ASN A 109 7.78 7.99 -3.16
C ASN A 109 7.42 8.47 -4.57
N GLY A 110 6.53 9.44 -4.64
CA GLY A 110 6.11 10.03 -5.90
C GLY A 110 6.18 11.54 -5.82
N THR A 111 6.72 12.13 -6.88
CA THR A 111 6.76 13.57 -7.06
C THR A 111 5.96 13.97 -8.29
N ALA A 112 5.37 15.16 -8.28
CA ALA A 112 4.74 15.77 -9.44
C ALA A 112 5.18 17.23 -9.54
N GLU A 113 5.66 17.64 -10.71
CA GLU A 113 5.99 19.04 -10.96
C GLU A 113 4.75 19.89 -11.28
N PHE A 114 4.87 21.21 -11.15
CA PHE A 114 3.78 22.17 -11.36
C PHE A 114 3.13 22.07 -12.74
N ALA A 115 3.91 21.77 -13.78
CA ALA A 115 3.39 21.59 -15.13
C ALA A 115 2.63 20.27 -15.29
N GLU A 116 2.96 19.24 -14.50
CA GLU A 116 2.42 17.89 -14.64
C GLU A 116 1.11 17.71 -13.87
N PHE A 117 0.97 18.32 -12.69
CA PHE A 117 -0.23 18.12 -11.88
C PHE A 117 -1.43 18.96 -12.33
N LYS A 118 -1.24 19.99 -13.17
CA LYS A 118 -2.32 20.91 -13.60
C LYS A 118 -3.50 20.19 -14.23
N SER A 119 -3.25 19.00 -14.78
CA SER A 119 -4.24 18.14 -15.42
C SER A 119 -4.45 16.83 -14.66
N ASP A 120 -3.72 16.61 -13.56
CA ASP A 120 -3.62 15.32 -12.87
C ASP A 120 -3.19 15.44 -11.39
N PHE A 121 -4.16 15.81 -10.55
CA PHE A 121 -3.93 16.07 -9.13
C PHE A 121 -3.51 14.83 -8.31
N GLY A 122 -3.63 13.63 -8.88
CA GLY A 122 -3.27 12.35 -8.23
C GLY A 122 -1.91 11.77 -8.67
N LEU A 123 -1.15 12.48 -9.51
CA LEU A 123 0.05 11.93 -10.16
C LEU A 123 1.14 11.49 -9.16
N ALA A 124 1.43 12.30 -8.16
CA ALA A 124 2.40 11.97 -7.12
C ALA A 124 1.99 10.70 -6.36
N GLY A 125 0.72 10.58 -5.98
CA GLY A 125 0.19 9.39 -5.30
C GLY A 125 0.29 8.12 -6.17
N ARG A 126 -0.04 8.20 -7.47
CA ARG A 126 0.08 7.04 -8.37
C ARG A 126 1.53 6.65 -8.63
N ARG A 127 2.45 7.62 -8.77
CA ARG A 127 3.90 7.35 -8.87
C ARG A 127 4.40 6.64 -7.61
N ALA A 128 4.00 7.11 -6.44
CA ALA A 128 4.34 6.47 -5.16
C ALA A 128 3.80 5.03 -5.11
N ALA A 129 2.54 4.81 -5.49
CA ALA A 129 1.92 3.48 -5.50
C ALA A 129 2.62 2.50 -6.47
N THR A 130 3.04 2.98 -7.66
CA THR A 130 3.81 2.18 -8.62
C THR A 130 5.17 1.79 -8.04
N GLN A 131 5.89 2.73 -7.44
CA GLN A 131 7.18 2.42 -6.81
C GLN A 131 7.02 1.45 -5.63
N LEU A 132 5.99 1.65 -4.81
CA LEU A 132 5.65 0.77 -3.69
C LEU A 132 5.43 -0.67 -4.15
N ALA A 133 4.64 -0.87 -5.21
CA ALA A 133 4.33 -2.19 -5.76
C ALA A 133 5.59 -2.90 -6.26
N GLU A 134 6.46 -2.17 -6.98
CA GLU A 134 7.72 -2.73 -7.46
C GLU A 134 8.66 -3.10 -6.30
N GLN A 135 8.78 -2.24 -5.29
CA GLN A 135 9.62 -2.55 -4.13
C GLN A 135 9.05 -3.72 -3.32
N LEU A 136 7.73 -3.79 -3.12
CA LEU A 136 7.09 -4.91 -2.44
C LEU A 136 7.39 -6.23 -3.15
N LYS A 137 7.22 -6.28 -4.47
CA LYS A 137 7.55 -7.46 -5.29
C LYS A 137 9.00 -7.89 -5.07
N GLN A 138 9.95 -6.95 -5.15
CA GLN A 138 11.38 -7.23 -4.97
C GLN A 138 11.69 -7.77 -3.57
N GLN A 139 11.10 -7.19 -2.53
CA GLN A 139 11.34 -7.60 -1.14
C GLN A 139 10.77 -8.99 -0.85
N VAL A 140 9.57 -9.29 -1.35
CA VAL A 140 9.00 -10.64 -1.24
C VAL A 140 9.86 -11.65 -2.00
N GLN A 141 10.32 -11.33 -3.21
CA GLN A 141 11.19 -12.22 -3.99
C GLN A 141 12.56 -12.42 -3.35
N ALA A 142 13.08 -11.44 -2.63
CA ALA A 142 14.38 -11.50 -1.97
C ALA A 142 14.36 -12.33 -0.67
N ASP A 143 13.21 -12.42 0.00
CA ASP A 143 13.07 -13.20 1.24
C ASP A 143 12.94 -14.70 0.94
N ALA A 144 13.98 -15.46 1.28
CA ALA A 144 14.03 -16.90 1.06
C ALA A 144 12.95 -17.68 1.83
N LYS A 145 12.37 -17.12 2.90
CA LYS A 145 11.28 -17.77 3.68
C LYS A 145 9.92 -17.69 2.99
N LEU A 146 9.81 -16.81 1.99
CA LEU A 146 8.58 -16.48 1.27
C LEU A 146 8.57 -17.03 -0.17
N ARG A 147 9.56 -17.85 -0.51
CA ARG A 147 9.70 -18.55 -1.80
C ARG A 147 9.07 -19.93 -1.78
#